data_AF-A0A9Q0S016-F1
#
_entry.id   AF-A0A9Q0S016-F1
#
_cell.length_a   1.000
_cell.length_b   1.000
_cell.length_c   1.000
_cell.angle_alpha   90.00
_cell.angle_beta   90.00
_cell.angle_gamma   90.00
#
_symmetry.space_group_name_H-M   'P 1'
#
loop_
_entity.id
_entity.type
_entity.pdbx_description
1 polymer ?
#
loop_
_entity_poly.entity_id
_entity_poly.type
_entity_poly.pdbx_seq_one_letter_code
_entity_poly.pdbx_strand_id
1 'polypeptide(L)'
;MQVQTHSSRWKSKLIEELFITAVADEQLMDTSDDESEDILDQLEDDLLLLCRYSDQSAGVPKSHGFYDSIFFNLDENRFKTFVRCTRKHFAVIYNKTKEHPVFTGKNSEKQLSIYFQLALVMYRIGSNGNAASVRKLVALFGVGDGGTIDRITERVFESIMSF
;
A
#
# COMPACT_ATOMS: atom_id res chain seq x y z
N MET A 1 13.64 6.17 -27.76
CA MET A 1 14.80 5.85 -26.91
C MET A 1 14.26 5.37 -25.58
N GLN A 2 14.12 4.05 -25.38
CA GLN A 2 13.47 3.49 -24.20
C GLN A 2 14.41 3.57 -22.99
N VAL A 3 13.95 4.24 -21.94
CA VAL A 3 14.64 4.32 -20.64
C VAL A 3 14.39 3.00 -19.91
N GLN A 4 15.32 2.06 -20.04
CA GLN A 4 15.30 0.83 -19.25
C GLN A 4 15.77 1.18 -17.84
N THR A 5 14.80 1.41 -16.95
CA THR A 5 15.03 1.82 -15.56
C THR A 5 15.76 0.73 -14.79
N HIS A 6 16.68 1.13 -13.91
CA HIS A 6 17.48 0.31 -12.98
C HIS A 6 16.71 -0.83 -12.26
N SER A 7 15.39 -0.70 -12.12
CA SER A 7 14.50 -1.73 -11.56
C SER A 7 14.44 -3.05 -12.36
N SER A 8 14.83 -3.06 -13.64
CA SER A 8 14.80 -4.29 -14.46
C SER A 8 16.02 -5.19 -14.24
N ARG A 9 17.15 -4.62 -13.83
CA ARG A 9 18.45 -5.31 -13.85
C ARG A 9 18.65 -6.30 -12.69
N TRP A 10 18.17 -5.95 -11.49
CA TRP A 10 18.25 -6.86 -10.35
C TRP A 10 17.22 -7.99 -10.45
N LYS A 11 16.09 -7.76 -11.14
CA LYS A 11 15.07 -8.78 -11.41
C LYS A 11 15.59 -9.84 -12.37
N SER A 12 16.22 -9.43 -13.47
CA SER A 12 16.87 -10.37 -14.39
C SER A 12 17.92 -11.21 -13.68
N LYS A 13 18.75 -10.59 -12.82
CA LYS A 13 19.73 -11.33 -12.00
C LYS A 13 19.08 -12.33 -11.05
N LEU A 14 17.98 -11.97 -10.39
CA LEU A 14 17.30 -12.87 -9.44
C LEU A 14 16.68 -14.07 -10.16
N ILE A 15 16.10 -13.85 -11.34
CA ILE A 15 15.54 -14.93 -12.19
C ILE A 15 16.65 -15.85 -12.69
N GLU A 16 17.80 -15.29 -13.11
CA GLU A 16 18.98 -16.07 -13.51
C GLU A 16 19.49 -16.94 -12.35
N GLU A 17 19.62 -16.40 -11.13
CA GLU A 17 20.08 -17.15 -9.95
C GLU A 17 19.11 -18.27 -9.55
N LEU A 18 17.78 -18.03 -9.61
CA LEU A 18 16.78 -19.06 -9.32
C LEU A 18 16.81 -20.19 -10.34
N PHE A 19 16.95 -19.85 -11.62
CA PHE A 19 17.08 -20.85 -12.69
C PHE A 19 18.36 -21.68 -12.52
N ILE A 20 19.49 -21.03 -12.18
CA ILE A 20 20.75 -21.73 -11.90
C ILE A 20 20.61 -22.67 -10.70
N THR A 21 19.89 -22.25 -9.66
CA THR A 21 19.67 -23.07 -8.46
C THR A 21 18.81 -24.30 -8.77
N ALA A 22 17.70 -24.13 -9.51
CA ALA A 22 16.84 -25.24 -9.91
C ALA A 22 17.56 -26.27 -10.78
N VAL A 23 18.37 -25.81 -11.75
CA VAL A 23 19.20 -26.68 -12.60
C VAL A 23 20.30 -27.37 -11.79
N ALA A 24 20.87 -26.70 -10.78
CA ALA A 24 21.88 -27.32 -9.91
C ALA A 24 21.28 -28.40 -9.01
N ASP A 25 20.05 -28.20 -8.51
CA ASP A 25 19.33 -29.19 -7.69
C ASP A 25 18.91 -30.42 -8.53
N GLU A 26 18.46 -30.21 -9.77
CA GLU A 26 18.18 -31.29 -10.75
C GLU A 26 19.46 -32.07 -11.12
N GLN A 27 20.62 -31.41 -11.18
CA GLN A 27 21.90 -32.08 -11.49
C GLN A 27 22.57 -32.76 -10.28
N LEU A 28 22.23 -32.38 -9.05
CA LEU A 28 22.85 -32.89 -7.83
C LEU A 28 22.15 -34.10 -7.24
N MET A 29 20.89 -34.37 -7.60
CA MET A 29 20.30 -35.68 -7.31
C MET A 29 20.08 -36.48 -8.60
N ASP A 30 20.34 -37.78 -8.50
CA ASP A 30 19.87 -38.81 -9.43
C ASP A 30 18.33 -38.94 -9.21
N THR A 31 17.60 -37.83 -9.38
CA THR A 31 16.20 -37.67 -8.98
C THR A 31 15.33 -38.61 -9.80
N SER A 32 14.40 -39.31 -9.15
CA SER A 32 13.32 -39.96 -9.89
C SER A 32 12.45 -38.90 -10.58
N ASP A 33 11.77 -39.28 -11.67
CA ASP A 33 10.88 -38.38 -12.41
C ASP A 33 9.92 -37.61 -11.49
N ASP A 34 9.42 -38.24 -10.42
CA ASP A 34 8.53 -37.62 -9.42
C ASP A 34 9.17 -36.44 -8.64
N GLU A 35 10.45 -36.52 -8.27
CA GLU A 35 11.13 -35.43 -7.53
C GLU A 35 11.51 -34.27 -8.47
N SER A 36 11.67 -34.56 -9.76
CA SER A 36 11.93 -33.56 -10.79
C SER A 36 10.67 -32.74 -11.08
N GLU A 37 9.48 -33.36 -11.05
CA GLU A 37 8.20 -32.64 -11.15
C GLU A 37 7.99 -31.68 -9.96
N ASP A 38 8.28 -32.11 -8.73
CA ASP A 38 8.16 -31.25 -7.53
C ASP A 38 9.05 -29.99 -7.60
N ILE A 39 10.27 -30.10 -8.15
CA ILE A 39 11.18 -28.97 -8.34
C ILE A 39 10.64 -27.99 -9.39
N LEU A 40 10.07 -28.52 -10.48
CA LEU A 40 9.47 -27.70 -11.54
C LEU A 40 8.23 -26.96 -11.05
N ASP A 41 7.37 -27.62 -10.27
CA ASP A 41 6.19 -27.00 -9.65
C ASP A 41 6.59 -25.88 -8.69
N GLN A 42 7.61 -26.11 -7.86
CA GLN A 42 8.14 -25.09 -6.95
C GLN A 42 8.74 -23.89 -7.71
N LEU A 43 9.44 -24.14 -8.82
CA LEU A 43 9.97 -23.09 -9.69
C LEU A 43 8.84 -22.31 -10.39
N GLU A 44 7.77 -22.97 -10.83
CA GLU A 44 6.61 -22.33 -11.41
C GLU A 44 5.92 -21.40 -10.39
N ASP A 45 5.72 -21.86 -9.16
CA ASP A 45 5.16 -21.06 -8.07
C ASP A 45 6.02 -19.84 -7.74
N ASP A 46 7.34 -20.00 -7.69
CA ASP A 46 8.28 -18.90 -7.43
C ASP A 46 8.33 -17.89 -8.58
N LEU A 47 8.30 -18.35 -9.83
CA LEU A 47 8.21 -17.49 -11.01
C LEU A 47 6.89 -16.74 -11.07
N LEU A 48 5.78 -17.38 -10.73
CA LEU A 48 4.45 -16.79 -10.70
C LEU A 48 4.35 -15.72 -9.60
N LEU A 49 4.97 -15.98 -8.44
CA LEU A 49 5.13 -15.00 -7.36
C LEU A 49 5.91 -13.76 -7.83
N LEU A 50 7.05 -13.95 -8.50
CA LEU A 50 7.90 -12.87 -9.01
C LEU A 50 7.26 -12.05 -10.13
N CYS A 51 6.47 -12.69 -11.01
CA CYS A 51 5.69 -11.99 -12.02
C CYS A 51 4.65 -11.05 -11.37
N ARG A 52 3.97 -11.52 -10.32
CA ARG A 52 2.99 -10.72 -9.56
C ARG A 52 3.61 -9.54 -8.82
N TYR A 53 4.82 -9.68 -8.28
CA TYR A 53 5.55 -8.57 -7.69
C TYR A 53 6.12 -7.62 -8.75
N SER A 54 6.35 -8.10 -9.98
CA SER A 54 6.93 -7.31 -11.06
C SER A 54 5.95 -6.32 -11.69
N ASP A 55 4.67 -6.66 -11.75
CA ASP A 55 3.60 -5.80 -12.30
C ASP A 55 3.16 -4.67 -11.37
N GLN A 56 3.58 -4.65 -10.10
CA GLN A 56 3.20 -3.59 -9.15
C GLN A 56 3.89 -2.25 -9.40
N SER A 57 4.81 -2.14 -10.37
CA SER A 57 5.54 -0.90 -10.65
C SER A 57 4.95 -0.06 -11.79
N ALA A 58 3.90 -0.53 -12.48
CA ALA A 58 3.09 0.32 -13.33
C ALA A 58 2.29 1.27 -12.45
N GLY A 59 2.49 2.58 -12.59
CA GLY A 59 1.83 3.59 -11.77
C GLY A 59 0.32 3.31 -11.69
N VAL A 60 -0.15 2.92 -10.50
CA VAL A 60 -1.55 2.53 -10.31
C VAL A 60 -2.43 3.70 -10.72
N PRO A 61 -3.43 3.52 -11.58
CA PRO A 61 -4.38 4.57 -11.93
C PRO A 61 -4.98 5.18 -10.66
N LYS A 62 -4.66 6.45 -10.43
CA LYS A 62 -5.02 7.21 -9.23
C LYS A 62 -6.38 7.86 -9.45
N SER A 63 -7.41 7.43 -8.73
CA SER A 63 -8.74 8.05 -8.80
C SER A 63 -8.87 9.07 -7.66
N HIS A 64 -8.78 10.37 -7.98
CA HIS A 64 -9.18 11.42 -7.03
C HIS A 64 -10.70 11.40 -6.76
N GLY A 65 -11.50 10.91 -7.72
CA GLY A 65 -12.96 10.95 -7.67
C GLY A 65 -13.60 10.10 -6.58
N PHE A 66 -12.97 9.00 -6.15
CA PHE A 66 -13.55 8.12 -5.11
C PHE A 66 -13.74 8.86 -3.78
N TYR A 67 -12.78 9.70 -3.38
CA TYR A 67 -12.92 10.48 -2.15
C TYR A 67 -14.07 11.49 -2.25
N ASP A 68 -14.08 12.28 -3.32
CA ASP A 68 -15.04 13.39 -3.46
C ASP A 68 -16.48 12.90 -3.71
N SER A 69 -16.65 11.78 -4.43
CA SER A 69 -17.98 11.29 -4.85
C SER A 69 -18.54 10.14 -4.02
N ILE A 70 -17.70 9.29 -3.43
CA ILE A 70 -18.15 8.05 -2.76
C ILE A 70 -17.95 8.12 -1.26
N PHE A 71 -16.76 8.55 -0.79
CA PHE A 71 -16.45 8.50 0.63
C PHE A 71 -17.37 9.38 1.49
N PHE A 72 -17.67 10.60 1.04
CA PHE A 72 -18.63 11.47 1.73
C PHE A 72 -20.04 10.89 1.78
N ASN A 73 -20.44 10.16 0.74
CA ASN A 73 -21.78 9.61 0.55
C ASN A 73 -21.97 8.19 1.13
N LEU A 74 -20.98 7.63 1.83
CA LEU A 74 -21.12 6.32 2.49
C LEU A 74 -22.22 6.34 3.56
N ASP A 75 -22.99 5.26 3.68
CA ASP A 75 -23.86 5.08 4.83
C ASP A 75 -23.03 4.89 6.13
N GLU A 76 -23.69 5.03 7.28
CA GLU A 76 -23.01 4.99 8.59
C GLU A 76 -22.31 3.65 8.84
N ASN A 77 -22.86 2.52 8.38
CA ASN A 77 -22.25 1.20 8.60
C ASN A 77 -20.99 1.04 7.75
N ARG A 78 -21.02 1.46 6.49
CA ARG A 78 -19.84 1.47 5.63
C ARG A 78 -18.79 2.44 6.14
N PHE A 79 -19.19 3.64 6.54
CA PHE A 79 -18.29 4.63 7.15
C PHE A 79 -17.60 4.06 8.40
N LYS A 80 -18.37 3.45 9.31
CA LYS A 80 -17.85 2.82 10.52
C LYS A 80 -16.94 1.64 10.21
N THR A 81 -17.22 0.87 9.17
CA THR A 81 -16.33 -0.23 8.73
C THR A 81 -14.99 0.32 8.25
N PHE A 82 -15.03 1.45 7.55
CA PHE A 82 -13.86 2.10 6.98
C PHE A 82 -13.01 2.81 8.03
N VAL A 83 -13.62 3.70 8.82
CA VAL A 83 -12.93 4.61 9.74
C VAL A 83 -12.88 4.05 11.17
N ARG A 84 -13.55 2.92 11.44
CA ARG A 84 -13.72 2.27 12.76
C ARG A 84 -14.43 3.10 13.83
N CYS A 85 -14.99 4.25 13.49
CA CYS A 85 -15.80 5.07 14.39
C CYS A 85 -17.04 5.62 13.67
N THR A 86 -18.00 6.12 14.44
CA THR A 86 -19.19 6.78 13.88
C THR A 86 -18.83 8.16 13.36
N ARG A 87 -19.59 8.70 12.40
CA ARG A 87 -19.38 10.05 11.85
C ARG A 87 -19.39 11.11 12.93
N LYS A 88 -20.23 10.95 13.97
CA LYS A 88 -20.29 11.84 15.13
C LYS A 88 -18.95 11.91 15.88
N HIS A 89 -18.36 10.76 16.21
CA HIS A 89 -17.06 10.72 16.91
C HIS A 89 -15.93 11.21 16.01
N PHE A 90 -15.97 10.84 14.73
CA PHE A 90 -15.02 11.35 13.74
C PHE A 90 -15.04 12.88 13.67
N ALA A 91 -16.23 13.49 13.62
CA ALA A 91 -16.39 14.94 13.59
C ALA A 91 -15.85 15.62 14.86
N VAL A 92 -15.96 14.99 16.04
CA VAL A 92 -15.36 15.51 17.28
C VAL A 92 -13.84 15.55 17.16
N ILE A 93 -13.20 14.47 16.69
CA ILE A 93 -11.75 14.41 16.53
C ILE A 93 -11.29 15.39 15.45
N TYR A 94 -12.00 15.46 14.33
CA TYR A 94 -11.74 16.42 13.26
C TYR A 94 -11.78 17.87 13.77
N ASN A 95 -12.80 18.24 14.54
CA ASN A 95 -12.92 19.60 15.06
C ASN A 95 -11.82 19.96 16.06
N LYS A 96 -11.28 19.00 16.81
CA LYS A 96 -10.14 19.21 17.70
C LYS A 96 -8.79 19.31 16.97
N THR A 97 -8.66 18.61 15.85
CA THR A 97 -7.40 18.56 15.09
C THR A 97 -7.27 19.66 14.04
N LYS A 98 -8.38 20.15 13.47
CA LYS A 98 -8.35 21.03 12.29
C LYS A 98 -7.58 22.35 12.47
N GLU A 99 -7.45 22.84 13.69
CA GLU A 99 -6.79 24.13 14.01
C GLU A 99 -5.31 23.96 14.35
N HIS A 100 -4.81 22.72 14.43
CA HIS A 100 -3.44 22.43 14.82
C HIS A 100 -2.42 23.00 13.81
N PRO A 101 -1.29 23.60 14.27
CA PRO A 101 -0.27 24.21 13.39
C PRO A 101 0.25 23.31 12.27
N VAL A 102 0.28 21.99 12.51
CA VAL A 102 0.69 20.99 11.51
C VAL A 102 -0.19 21.00 10.25
N PHE A 103 -1.45 21.45 10.39
CA PHE A 103 -2.43 21.55 9.32
C PHE A 103 -2.73 22.99 8.88
N THR A 104 -2.34 24.01 9.65
CA THR A 104 -2.59 25.43 9.34
C THR A 104 -1.34 26.20 8.90
N GLY A 105 -0.17 25.57 8.90
CA GLY A 105 1.10 26.19 8.49
C GLY A 105 1.23 26.46 6.98
N LYS A 106 2.35 27.11 6.58
CA LYS A 106 2.65 27.52 5.18
C LYS A 106 2.61 26.40 4.13
N ASN A 107 2.75 25.14 4.55
CA ASN A 107 2.73 24.00 3.64
C ASN A 107 1.36 23.32 3.54
N SER A 108 0.35 23.80 4.26
CA SER A 108 -1.00 23.21 4.33
C SER A 108 -1.68 23.10 2.96
N GLU A 109 -1.50 24.10 2.09
CA GLU A 109 -2.07 24.14 0.73
C GLU A 109 -1.60 22.98 -0.17
N LYS A 110 -0.43 22.39 0.12
CA LYS A 110 0.12 21.25 -0.61
C LYS A 110 -0.25 19.90 0.02
N GLN A 111 -0.88 19.90 1.19
CA GLN A 111 -1.31 18.68 1.88
C GLN A 111 -2.70 18.24 1.39
N LEU A 112 -3.00 16.97 1.60
CA LEU A 112 -4.37 16.46 1.45
C LEU A 112 -5.27 17.08 2.53
N SER A 113 -6.58 17.08 2.30
CA SER A 113 -7.53 17.60 3.29
C SER A 113 -7.35 16.91 4.64
N ILE A 114 -7.51 17.66 5.74
CA ILE A 114 -7.38 17.13 7.10
C ILE A 114 -8.36 15.97 7.32
N TYR A 115 -9.57 16.10 6.75
CA TYR A 115 -10.60 15.06 6.80
C TYR A 115 -10.11 13.76 6.16
N PHE A 116 -9.44 13.86 5.01
CA PHE A 116 -8.84 12.70 4.34
C PHE A 116 -7.70 12.10 5.15
N GLN A 117 -6.76 12.93 5.61
CA GLN A 117 -5.62 12.51 6.40
C GLN A 117 -6.06 11.74 7.65
N LEU A 118 -7.06 12.27 8.37
CA LEU A 118 -7.62 11.64 9.55
C LEU A 118 -8.34 10.31 9.22
N ALA A 119 -9.15 10.27 8.15
CA ALA A 119 -9.82 9.05 7.72
C ALA A 119 -8.82 7.94 7.35
N LEU A 120 -7.74 8.28 6.65
CA LEU A 120 -6.68 7.36 6.27
C LEU A 120 -5.97 6.77 7.49
N VAL A 121 -5.65 7.60 8.49
CA VAL A 121 -4.96 7.16 9.71
C VAL A 121 -5.87 6.27 10.56
N MET A 122 -7.14 6.62 10.71
CA MET A 122 -8.12 5.80 11.42
C MET A 122 -8.33 4.44 10.73
N TYR A 123 -8.37 4.41 9.39
CA TYR A 123 -8.38 3.16 8.63
C TYR A 123 -7.11 2.34 8.85
N ARG A 124 -5.93 2.97 8.83
CA ARG A 124 -4.63 2.31 9.06
C ARG A 124 -4.58 1.63 10.43
N ILE A 125 -4.99 2.34 11.49
CA ILE A 125 -5.07 1.80 12.85
C ILE A 125 -6.08 0.65 12.91
N GLY A 126 -7.23 0.83 12.28
CA GLY A 126 -8.31 -0.15 12.21
C GLY A 126 -8.02 -1.41 11.40
N SER A 127 -6.95 -1.42 10.61
CA SER A 127 -6.59 -2.54 9.72
C SER A 127 -5.45 -3.39 10.30
N ASN A 128 -5.12 -3.21 11.58
CA ASN A 128 -4.04 -3.89 12.31
C ASN A 128 -2.69 -3.87 11.55
N GLY A 129 -2.40 -2.78 10.83
CA GLY A 129 -1.15 -2.65 10.09
C GLY A 129 -1.03 -3.53 8.84
N ASN A 130 -2.12 -4.12 8.33
CA ASN A 130 -2.07 -4.82 7.04
C ASN A 130 -1.71 -3.83 5.92
N ALA A 131 -0.42 -3.76 5.58
CA ALA A 131 0.13 -2.83 4.61
C ALA A 131 -0.53 -2.96 3.24
N ALA A 132 -0.96 -4.17 2.85
CA ALA A 132 -1.67 -4.39 1.60
C ALA A 132 -3.05 -3.73 1.60
N SER A 133 -3.78 -3.79 2.73
CA SER A 133 -5.09 -3.14 2.86
C SER A 133 -4.99 -1.61 2.81
N VAL A 134 -3.93 -1.05 3.42
CA VAL A 134 -3.66 0.39 3.39
C VAL A 134 -3.25 0.81 1.98
N ARG A 135 -2.32 0.09 1.33
CA ARG A 135 -1.90 0.37 -0.05
C ARG A 135 -3.05 0.34 -1.04
N LYS A 136 -3.97 -0.64 -0.93
CA LYS A 136 -5.20 -0.70 -1.74
C LYS A 136 -6.05 0.56 -1.56
N LEU A 137 -6.20 1.01 -0.32
CA LEU A 137 -6.93 2.24 0.00
C LEU A 137 -6.30 3.48 -0.64
N VAL A 138 -5.00 3.62 -0.48
CA VAL A 138 -4.23 4.79 -0.91
C VAL A 138 -4.21 4.85 -2.45
N ALA A 139 -4.15 3.69 -3.10
CA ALA A 139 -4.33 3.55 -4.54
C ALA A 139 -5.74 4.01 -5.00
N LEU A 140 -6.81 3.57 -4.31
CA LEU A 140 -8.18 4.00 -4.61
C LEU A 140 -8.36 5.52 -4.50
N PHE A 141 -7.63 6.15 -3.58
CA PHE A 141 -7.66 7.59 -3.34
C PHE A 141 -6.66 8.40 -4.17
N GLY A 142 -5.83 7.73 -4.95
CA GLY A 142 -4.85 8.40 -5.79
C GLY A 142 -3.67 9.04 -5.04
N VAL A 143 -3.35 8.56 -3.86
CA VAL A 143 -2.25 9.10 -3.03
C VAL A 143 -0.96 8.30 -3.29
N GLY A 144 0.20 8.95 -3.15
CA GLY A 144 1.50 8.26 -3.25
C GLY A 144 1.65 7.18 -2.18
N ASP A 145 2.24 6.04 -2.54
CA ASP A 145 2.51 4.93 -1.63
C ASP A 145 3.69 5.21 -0.69
N GLY A 146 3.78 4.45 0.40
CA GLY A 146 4.89 4.50 1.35
C GLY A 146 5.00 5.83 2.12
N GLY A 147 6.07 6.60 1.86
CA GLY A 147 6.48 7.74 2.68
C GLY A 147 5.48 8.89 2.79
N THR A 148 4.49 8.97 1.88
CA THR A 148 3.38 9.92 2.03
C THR A 148 2.46 9.53 3.18
N ILE A 149 2.17 8.23 3.32
CA ILE A 149 1.29 7.69 4.36
C ILE A 149 1.92 7.87 5.74
N ASP A 150 3.23 7.64 5.85
CA ASP A 150 3.94 7.80 7.13
C ASP A 150 3.95 9.26 7.58
N ARG A 151 4.22 10.20 6.67
CA ARG A 151 4.10 11.64 6.97
C ARG A 151 2.68 12.05 7.38
N ILE A 152 1.65 11.55 6.69
CA ILE A 152 0.25 11.80 7.08
C ILE A 152 -0.01 11.26 8.49
N THR A 153 0.50 10.08 8.78
CA THR A 153 0.34 9.41 10.07
C THR A 153 1.00 10.21 11.19
N GLU A 154 2.26 10.60 11.01
CA GLU A 154 3.00 11.46 11.96
C GLU A 154 2.22 12.74 12.26
N ARG A 155 1.74 13.47 11.24
CA ARG A 155 1.00 14.73 11.45
C ARG A 155 -0.28 14.56 12.23
N VAL A 156 -1.05 13.51 11.92
CA VAL A 156 -2.31 13.23 12.64
C VAL A 156 -2.03 12.85 14.09
N PHE A 157 -1.02 12.01 14.33
CA PHE A 157 -0.62 11.66 15.69
C PHE A 157 -0.07 12.85 16.47
N GLU A 158 0.76 13.70 15.85
CA GLU A 158 1.25 14.94 16.47
C GLU A 158 0.09 15.84 16.90
N SER A 159 -0.92 16.00 16.04
CA SER A 159 -2.11 16.78 16.38
C SER A 159 -2.97 16.15 17.49
N ILE A 160 -3.08 14.82 17.54
CA ILE A 160 -3.88 14.11 18.55
C ILE A 160 -3.16 14.06 19.91
N MET A 161 -1.83 13.89 19.90
CA MET A 161 -1.02 13.88 21.13
C MET A 161 -0.87 15.26 21.76
N SER A 162 -1.21 16.33 21.02
CA SER A 162 -1.21 17.71 21.51
C SER A 162 -2.57 18.13 22.11
N PHE A 163 -3.50 17.19 22.29
CA PHE A 163 -4.75 17.39 23.03
C PHE A 163 -4.51 17.53 24.54
#